data_AF-A0A7K4I5K3-F1
#
_entry.id   AF-A0A7K4I5K3-F1
#
_cell.length_a   1.000
_cell.length_b   1.000
_cell.length_c   1.000
_cell.angle_alpha   90.00
_cell.angle_beta   90.00
_cell.angle_gamma   90.00
#
_symmetry.space_group_name_H-M   'P 1'
#
loop_
_entity.id
_entity.type
_entity.pdbx_description
1 polymer ?
#
loop_
_entity_poly.entity_id
_entity_poly.type
_entity_poly.pdbx_seq_one_letter_code
_entity_poly.pdbx_strand_id
1 'polypeptide(L)' 'MQMLSEPKKKRISYEANTKEIFTSNFFITLLAEQVGQIAEKYVAEGWFGKDIEVDIADVIVASLAYLNWLEKDAA' A
#
# COMPACT_ATOMS: atom_id res chain seq x y z
N MET A 1 -19.63 24.17 -23.59
CA MET A 1 -18.63 23.87 -22.54
C MET A 1 -19.26 24.24 -21.21
N GLN A 2 -19.65 23.26 -20.38
CA GLN A 2 -20.42 23.51 -19.16
C GLN A 2 -19.44 23.77 -18.00
N MET A 3 -19.44 24.97 -17.43
CA MET A 3 -18.64 25.28 -16.24
C MET A 3 -19.24 24.59 -15.02
N LEU A 4 -18.48 23.67 -14.43
CA LEU A 4 -18.87 22.99 -13.18
C LEU A 4 -18.77 23.97 -12.01
N SER A 5 -19.77 23.97 -11.13
CA SER A 5 -19.74 24.70 -9.86
C SER A 5 -18.52 24.30 -9.04
N GLU A 6 -17.85 25.25 -8.39
CA GLU A 6 -16.68 25.02 -7.50
C GLU A 6 -16.76 23.79 -6.56
N PRO A 7 -17.90 23.47 -5.90
CA PRO A 7 -18.01 22.26 -5.08
C PRO A 7 -17.92 20.95 -5.88
N LYS A 8 -18.39 20.93 -7.14
CA LYS A 8 -18.27 19.75 -8.03
C LYS A 8 -16.83 19.55 -8.47
N LYS A 9 -16.08 20.61 -8.78
CA LYS A 9 -14.66 20.52 -9.13
C LYS A 9 -13.84 19.95 -7.97
N LYS A 10 -14.09 20.41 -6.74
CA LYS A 10 -13.43 19.88 -5.54
C LYS A 10 -13.71 18.40 -5.30
N ARG A 11 -14.96 17.94 -5.48
CA ARG A 11 -15.28 16.51 -5.38
C ARG A 11 -14.56 15.68 -6.43
N ILE A 12 -14.60 16.09 -7.70
CA ILE A 12 -13.93 15.36 -8.78
C ILE A 12 -12.41 15.34 -8.58
N SER A 13 -11.82 16.47 -8.16
CA SER A 13 -10.40 16.55 -7.80
C SER A 13 -10.05 15.65 -6.61
N TYR A 14 -10.91 15.57 -5.59
CA TYR A 14 -10.71 14.69 -4.45
C TYR A 14 -10.81 13.21 -4.84
N GLU A 15 -11.84 12.84 -5.60
CA GLU A 15 -12.05 11.48 -6.09
C GLU A 15 -10.92 11.02 -7.03
N ALA A 16 -10.45 11.91 -7.93
CA ALA A 16 -9.32 11.62 -8.82
C ALA A 16 -8.01 11.45 -8.05
N ASN A 17 -7.74 12.33 -7.09
CA ASN A 17 -6.53 12.27 -6.26
C ASN A 17 -6.54 11.03 -5.37
N THR A 18 -7.70 10.63 -4.83
CA THR A 18 -7.83 9.39 -4.05
C THR A 18 -7.59 8.14 -4.90
N LYS A 19 -8.00 8.14 -6.18
CA LYS A 19 -7.71 7.07 -7.14
C LYS A 19 -6.26 7.00 -7.60
N GLU A 20 -5.53 8.12 -7.64
CA GLU A 20 -4.15 8.17 -8.13
C GLU A 20 -3.07 7.88 -7.08
N ILE A 21 -3.38 7.96 -5.77
CA ILE A 21 -2.37 7.80 -4.71
C ILE A 21 -1.87 6.35 -4.56
N PHE A 22 -2.71 5.37 -4.85
CA PHE A 22 -2.37 3.96 -4.66
C PHE A 22 -2.38 3.24 -6.00
N THR A 23 -1.21 2.75 -6.42
CA THR A 23 -1.04 1.93 -7.62
C THR A 23 -0.52 0.55 -7.22
N SER A 24 -0.61 -0.46 -8.08
CA SER A 24 0.04 -1.75 -7.85
C SER A 24 1.53 -1.60 -7.52
N ASN A 25 2.23 -0.62 -8.12
CA ASN A 25 3.65 -0.39 -7.86
C ASN A 25 3.92 0.13 -6.44
N PHE A 26 3.00 0.90 -5.86
CA PHE A 26 3.07 1.31 -4.45
C PHE A 26 3.04 0.09 -3.53
N PHE A 27 2.07 -0.81 -3.70
CA PHE A 27 1.95 -2.01 -2.87
C PHE A 27 3.11 -2.97 -3.06
N ILE A 28 3.58 -3.17 -4.30
CA ILE A 28 4.74 -4.03 -4.59
C ILE A 28 6.00 -3.49 -3.90
N THR A 29 6.20 -2.17 -3.95
CA THR A 29 7.34 -1.53 -3.28
C THR A 29 7.26 -1.69 -1.76
N LEU A 30 6.09 -1.48 -1.18
CA LEU A 30 5.87 -1.62 0.26
C LEU A 30 6.08 -3.08 0.73
N LEU A 31 5.61 -4.05 -0.06
CA LEU A 31 5.86 -5.48 0.21
C LEU A 31 7.35 -5.83 0.12
N ALA A 32 8.05 -5.32 -0.90
CA ALA A 32 9.48 -5.57 -1.08
C ALA A 32 10.32 -5.02 0.07
N GLU A 33 9.96 -3.86 0.62
CA GLU A 33 10.60 -3.27 1.79
C GLU A 33 10.51 -4.21 3.01
N GLN A 34 9.31 -4.68 3.35
CA GLN A 34 9.13 -5.56 4.52
C GLN A 34 9.83 -6.91 4.34
N VAL A 35 9.80 -7.48 3.14
CA VAL A 35 10.54 -8.71 2.83
C VAL A 35 12.06 -8.50 2.97
N GLY A 36 12.57 -7.33 2.57
CA GLY A 36 13.97 -6.96 2.76
C GLY A 36 14.37 -6.88 4.24
N GLN A 37 13.52 -6.27 5.08
CA GLN A 37 13.75 -6.18 6.52
C GLN A 37 13.76 -7.56 7.19
N ILE A 38 12.82 -8.44 6.82
CA ILE A 38 12.82 -9.85 7.27
C ILE A 38 14.12 -10.53 6.87
N ALA A 39 14.57 -10.38 5.63
CA ALA A 39 15.79 -11.01 5.13
C ALA A 39 17.03 -10.52 5.90
N GLU A 40 17.14 -9.21 6.14
CA GLU A 40 18.24 -8.62 6.91
C GLU A 40 18.30 -9.19 8.34
N LYS A 41 17.16 -9.17 9.05
CA LYS A 41 17.06 -9.70 10.42
C LYS A 41 17.32 -11.21 10.46
N TYR A 42 16.78 -11.95 9.51
CA TYR A 42 16.98 -13.40 9.43
C TYR A 42 18.44 -13.77 9.18
N VAL A 43 19.15 -13.06 8.32
CA VAL A 43 20.57 -13.30 8.06
C VAL A 43 21.42 -12.95 9.29
N ALA A 44 21.06 -11.90 10.03
CA ALA A 44 21.80 -11.47 11.21
C ALA A 44 21.57 -12.37 12.43
N GLU A 45 20.33 -12.73 12.72
CA GLU A 45 19.91 -13.30 14.02
C GLU A 45 19.01 -14.55 13.87
N GLY A 46 18.73 -14.98 12.64
CA GLY A 46 17.82 -16.09 12.37
C GLY A 46 16.37 -15.78 12.72
N TRP A 47 15.61 -16.82 13.06
CA TRP A 47 14.18 -16.70 13.41
C TRP A 47 13.89 -15.90 14.67
N PHE A 48 14.89 -15.65 15.51
CA PHE A 48 14.74 -14.86 16.74
C PHE A 48 15.23 -13.43 16.58
N GLY A 49 15.45 -13.00 15.33
CA GLY A 49 15.80 -11.63 15.01
C GLY A 49 14.76 -10.67 15.59
N LYS A 50 15.24 -9.63 16.25
CA LYS A 50 14.36 -8.69 16.96
C LYS A 50 13.31 -8.11 16.01
N ASP A 51 12.04 -8.18 16.44
CA ASP A 51 10.89 -7.63 15.72
C ASP A 51 10.68 -8.26 14.33
N ILE A 52 11.20 -9.46 14.04
CA ILE A 52 10.97 -10.15 12.76
C ILE A 52 9.49 -10.52 12.58
N GLU A 53 8.79 -10.79 13.68
CA GLU A 53 7.36 -11.04 13.71
C GLU A 53 6.53 -9.82 13.33
N VAL A 54 7.06 -8.61 13.59
CA VAL A 54 6.41 -7.35 13.22
C VAL A 54 6.48 -7.17 11.71
N ASP A 55 7.66 -7.35 11.11
CA ASP A 55 7.80 -7.23 9.65
C ASP A 55 6.98 -8.30 8.91
N ILE A 56 6.88 -9.52 9.47
CA ILE A 56 5.99 -10.57 8.93
C ILE A 56 4.53 -10.12 9.01
N ALA A 57 4.10 -9.52 10.12
CA ALA A 57 2.76 -8.96 10.25
C ALA A 57 2.53 -7.83 9.23
N ASP A 58 3.52 -7.00 8.97
CA ASP A 58 3.44 -5.91 7.99
C ASP A 58 3.32 -6.44 6.55
N VAL A 59 4.01 -7.52 6.19
CA VAL A 59 3.80 -8.22 4.91
C VAL A 59 2.35 -8.70 4.78
N ILE A 60 1.78 -9.29 5.84
CA ILE A 60 0.40 -9.78 5.84
C ILE A 60 -0.58 -8.62 5.67
N VAL A 61 -0.43 -7.54 6.46
CA VAL A 61 -1.31 -6.37 6.40
C VAL A 61 -1.23 -5.68 5.04
N ALA A 62 -0.02 -5.49 4.50
CA ALA A 62 0.20 -4.93 3.18
C ALA A 62 -0.45 -5.77 2.07
N SER A 63 -0.34 -7.09 2.17
CA SER A 63 -0.96 -8.03 1.22
C SER A 63 -2.48 -7.93 1.25
N LEU A 64 -3.08 -7.92 2.45
CA LEU A 64 -4.53 -7.77 2.62
C LEU A 64 -5.03 -6.40 2.12
N ALA A 65 -4.28 -5.34 2.41
CA ALA A 65 -4.57 -4.01 1.91
C ALA A 65 -4.52 -3.96 0.38
N TYR A 66 -3.53 -4.61 -0.24
CA TYR A 66 -3.41 -4.68 -1.69
C TYR A 66 -4.57 -5.46 -2.32
N LEU A 67 -4.93 -6.62 -1.76
CA LEU A 67 -6.05 -7.42 -2.26
C LEU A 67 -7.38 -6.67 -2.15
N ASN A 68 -7.64 -6.01 -1.02
CA ASN A 68 -8.85 -5.19 -0.86
C ASN A 68 -8.85 -3.96 -1.80
N TRP A 69 -7.69 -3.38 -2.09
CA TRP A 69 -7.58 -2.31 -3.08
C TRP A 69 -7.83 -2.82 -4.50
N LEU A 70 -7.30 -3.99 -4.87
CA LEU A 70 -7.56 -4.61 -6.16
C LEU A 70 -9.06 -4.85 -6.40
N GLU A 71 -9.79 -5.26 -5.36
CA GLU A 71 -11.24 -5.46 -5.44
C GLU A 71 -12.02 -4.14 -5.55
N LYS A 72 -11.58 -3.08 -4.86
CA LYS A 72 -12.33 -1.81 -4.76
C LYS A 72 -12.02 -0.79 -5.86
N ASP A 73 -10.76 -0.72 -6.28
CA ASP A 73 -10.24 0.39 -7.08
C ASP A 73 -9.52 -0.06 -8.37
N ALA A 74 -9.12 -1.33 -8.47
CA ALA A 74 -8.53 -1.88 -9.70
C ALA A 74 -9.53 -2.59 -10.64
N ALA A 75 -10.77 -2.82 -10.19
CA ALA A 75 -11.90 -3.33 -10.98
C ALA A 75 -12.66 -2.20 -11.68
#